data_AF-A0A942NMI8-F1
#
_entry.id   AF-A0A942NMI8-F1
#
_cell.length_a   1.000
_cell.length_b   1.000
_cell.length_c   1.000
_cell.angle_alpha   90.00
_cell.angle_beta   90.00
_cell.angle_gamma   90.00
#
_symmetry.space_group_name_H-M   'P 1'
#
loop_
_entity.id
_entity.type
_entity.pdbx_description
1 polymer ?
#
loop_
_entity_poly.entity_id
_entity_poly.type
_entity_poly.pdbx_seq_one_letter_code
_entity_poly.pdbx_strand_id
1 'polypeptide(L)'
;MKRDSWLLYPYTCSERNLIIQRLIALWAFAESGLGGVLHALQVPFTGLIVGGIAMIIITLLSSLSNNIFKDLSKAFFIVVVVKLTISPYTPITAYFAILFQVVLGLFIYKIFNINYISILFFCSIAMLESALQKILLLVIFYGKNLFIATNDFINFILQQFYLQKINASFWILLIYLLIYFIGGILIAYITNRIIHTSIQQPTLLYFHEDVLVENKKRNFKKPLFYISLAVLLALCFYLLNKQSTTGFKILYSLVFSLMIIIFWYFILTPFVSKQLLKYLNKKEYHYKVEITSIMNFIPTLQKIVKIAWQQSQSYKGLHRINNFITIVFSWVILFPQQSIIKSEC
;
A
#
# COMPACT_ATOMS: atom_id res chain seq x y z
N MET A 1 20.43 -6.01 -24.27
CA MET A 1 21.41 -5.98 -23.17
C MET A 1 20.93 -6.94 -22.10
N LYS A 2 21.61 -8.08 -21.91
CA LYS A 2 21.23 -9.09 -20.89
C LYS A 2 21.29 -8.42 -19.51
N ARG A 3 20.15 -8.40 -18.81
CA ARG A 3 20.08 -7.97 -17.41
C ARG A 3 20.66 -9.11 -16.58
N ASP A 4 21.89 -8.97 -16.13
CA ASP A 4 22.48 -9.86 -15.13
C ASP A 4 21.84 -9.53 -13.77
N SER A 5 20.59 -9.97 -13.60
CA SER A 5 19.85 -9.85 -12.35
C SER A 5 20.30 -10.97 -11.41
N TRP A 6 21.03 -10.61 -10.37
CA TRP A 6 21.62 -11.48 -9.33
C TRP A 6 20.62 -12.35 -8.54
N LEU A 7 19.33 -12.31 -8.89
CA LEU A 7 18.27 -13.20 -8.41
C LEU A 7 17.95 -14.35 -9.39
N LEU A 8 18.71 -14.50 -10.47
CA LEU A 8 18.62 -15.63 -11.40
C LEU A 8 19.21 -16.91 -10.77
N TYR A 9 18.66 -17.36 -9.65
CA TYR A 9 18.48 -18.80 -9.48
C TYR A 9 17.54 -19.28 -10.62
N PRO A 10 17.67 -20.50 -11.16
CA PRO A 10 17.08 -20.86 -12.45
C PRO A 10 15.59 -21.16 -12.31
N TYR A 11 14.80 -20.16 -11.93
CA TYR A 11 13.35 -20.26 -11.91
C TYR A 11 12.84 -20.31 -13.36
N THR A 12 12.02 -21.31 -13.64
CA THR A 12 11.28 -21.41 -14.89
C THR A 12 10.36 -20.20 -15.08
N CYS A 13 9.88 -19.97 -16.30
CA CYS A 13 8.94 -18.87 -16.55
C CYS A 13 7.65 -19.00 -15.72
N SER A 14 7.22 -20.24 -15.44
CA SER A 14 6.04 -20.54 -14.64
C SER A 14 6.23 -20.17 -13.16
N GLU A 15 7.37 -20.54 -12.57
CA GLU A 15 7.70 -20.25 -11.17
C GLU A 15 7.83 -18.74 -10.92
N ARG A 16 8.46 -18.01 -11.86
CA ARG A 16 8.56 -16.55 -11.75
C ARG A 16 7.21 -15.86 -11.72
N ASN A 17 6.28 -16.26 -12.59
CA ASN A 17 4.93 -15.70 -12.60
C ASN A 17 4.18 -15.97 -11.29
N LEU A 18 4.35 -17.17 -10.71
CA LEU A 18 3.76 -17.52 -9.43
C LEU A 18 4.35 -16.69 -8.27
N ILE A 19 5.68 -16.53 -8.23
CA ILE A 19 6.35 -15.67 -7.24
C ILE A 19 5.87 -14.23 -7.35
N ILE A 20 5.76 -13.70 -8.58
CA ILE A 20 5.23 -12.35 -8.83
C ILE A 20 3.81 -12.22 -8.27
N GLN A 21 2.91 -13.17 -8.53
CA GLN A 21 1.54 -13.13 -8.00
C GLN A 21 1.52 -13.14 -6.45
N ARG A 22 2.36 -13.95 -5.80
CA ARG A 22 2.46 -14.01 -4.34
C ARG A 22 3.04 -12.74 -3.73
N LEU A 23 4.03 -12.12 -4.38
CA LEU A 23 4.56 -10.81 -3.97
C LEU A 23 3.48 -9.72 -4.09
N ILE A 24 2.68 -9.73 -5.17
CA ILE A 24 1.54 -8.81 -5.32
C ILE A 24 0.50 -9.04 -4.21
N ALA A 25 0.23 -10.30 -3.85
CA ALA A 25 -0.66 -10.63 -2.76
C ALA A 25 -0.16 -10.10 -1.41
N LEU A 26 1.13 -10.30 -1.13
CA LEU A 26 1.77 -9.78 0.09
C LEU A 26 1.67 -8.25 0.15
N TRP A 27 1.88 -7.58 -0.98
CA TRP A 27 1.76 -6.13 -1.05
C TRP A 27 0.32 -5.67 -0.82
N ALA A 28 -0.65 -6.29 -1.49
CA ALA A 28 -2.06 -5.98 -1.31
C ALA A 28 -2.53 -6.19 0.14
N PHE A 29 -2.05 -7.25 0.80
CA PHE A 29 -2.29 -7.51 2.21
C PHE A 29 -1.65 -6.45 3.12
N ALA A 30 -0.40 -6.05 2.86
CA ALA A 30 0.26 -5.01 3.64
C ALA A 30 -0.45 -3.65 3.51
N GLU A 31 -0.84 -3.29 2.28
CA GLU A 31 -1.43 -1.99 1.97
C GLU A 31 -2.89 -1.86 2.45
N SER A 32 -3.67 -2.94 2.32
CA SER A 32 -5.12 -2.94 2.60
C SER A 32 -5.44 -3.49 3.98
N GLY A 33 -4.74 -4.55 4.40
CA GLY A 33 -4.93 -5.20 5.69
C GLY A 33 -4.14 -4.52 6.80
N LEU A 34 -2.81 -4.63 6.77
CA LEU A 34 -1.95 -4.07 7.82
C LEU A 34 -2.09 -2.55 7.91
N GLY A 35 -2.04 -1.85 6.76
CA GLY A 35 -2.22 -0.40 6.71
C GLY A 35 -3.57 0.05 7.26
N GLY A 36 -4.66 -0.66 6.95
CA GLY A 36 -6.00 -0.36 7.47
C GLY A 36 -6.06 -0.47 9.01
N VAL A 37 -5.51 -1.55 9.57
CA VAL A 37 -5.47 -1.77 11.03
C VAL A 37 -4.60 -0.73 11.72
N LEU A 38 -3.39 -0.47 11.19
CA LEU A 38 -2.46 0.50 11.79
C LEU A 38 -3.02 1.92 11.77
N HIS A 39 -3.73 2.30 10.70
CA HIS A 39 -4.42 3.59 10.63
C HIS A 39 -5.59 3.68 11.60
N ALA A 40 -6.37 2.60 11.76
CA ALA A 40 -7.48 2.56 12.72
C ALA A 40 -6.99 2.68 14.17
N LEU A 41 -5.85 2.07 14.48
CA LEU A 41 -5.19 2.14 15.79
C LEU A 41 -4.35 3.42 16.00
N GLN A 42 -4.32 4.32 15.01
CA GLN A 42 -3.55 5.56 15.04
C GLN A 42 -2.06 5.36 15.40
N VAL A 43 -1.47 4.23 15.00
CA VAL A 43 -0.07 3.93 15.30
C VAL A 43 0.82 4.98 14.62
N PRO A 44 1.78 5.60 15.31
CA PRO A 44 2.71 6.53 14.67
C PRO A 44 3.56 5.78 13.64
N PHE A 45 3.98 6.49 12.59
CA PHE A 45 4.86 5.94 11.55
C PHE A 45 4.31 4.73 10.76
N THR A 46 2.99 4.60 10.62
CA THR A 46 2.40 3.54 9.76
C THR A 46 2.99 3.52 8.35
N GLY A 47 3.28 4.71 7.80
CA GLY A 47 3.91 4.88 6.48
C GLY A 47 5.29 4.23 6.38
N LEU A 48 6.08 4.22 7.47
CA LEU A 48 7.38 3.54 7.48
C LEU A 48 7.24 2.03 7.30
N ILE A 49 6.24 1.43 7.95
CA ILE A 49 6.03 -0.01 7.92
C ILE A 49 5.43 -0.42 6.58
N VAL A 50 4.30 0.18 6.22
CA VAL A 50 3.54 -0.19 5.01
C VAL A 50 4.31 0.17 3.75
N GLY A 51 4.84 1.39 3.68
CA GLY A 51 5.69 1.83 2.57
C GLY A 51 7.00 1.05 2.49
N GLY A 52 7.57 0.66 3.63
CA GLY A 52 8.75 -0.19 3.70
C GLY A 52 8.56 -1.54 3.01
N ILE A 53 7.47 -2.22 3.35
CA ILE A 53 7.10 -3.50 2.73
C ILE A 53 6.85 -3.31 1.22
N ALA A 54 6.16 -2.24 0.82
CA ALA A 54 5.90 -1.93 -0.58
C ALA A 54 7.20 -1.79 -1.38
N MET A 55 8.19 -1.06 -0.87
CA MET A 55 9.46 -0.86 -1.57
C MET A 55 10.29 -2.14 -1.71
N ILE A 56 10.33 -2.98 -0.67
CA ILE A 56 10.98 -4.31 -0.76
C ILE A 56 10.32 -5.11 -1.89
N ILE A 57 8.99 -5.14 -1.93
CA ILE A 57 8.23 -5.89 -2.94
C ILE A 57 8.45 -5.32 -4.35
N ILE A 58 8.39 -4.00 -4.54
CA ILE A 58 8.63 -3.37 -5.84
C ILE A 58 10.03 -3.69 -6.37
N THR A 59 11.04 -3.70 -5.48
CA THR A 59 12.41 -4.06 -5.85
C THR A 59 12.51 -5.52 -6.26
N LEU A 60 11.92 -6.44 -5.48
CA LEU A 60 11.90 -7.89 -5.79
C LEU A 60 11.10 -8.21 -7.06
N LEU A 61 9.98 -7.53 -7.29
CA LEU A 61 9.22 -7.64 -8.52
C LEU A 61 10.07 -7.20 -9.72
N SER A 62 10.76 -6.06 -9.59
CA SER A 62 11.61 -5.52 -10.65
C SER A 62 12.77 -6.46 -11.00
N SER A 63 13.35 -7.13 -10.00
CA SER A 63 14.48 -8.05 -10.20
C SER A 63 14.08 -9.39 -10.80
N LEU A 64 12.87 -9.88 -10.54
CA LEU A 64 12.34 -11.13 -11.11
C LEU A 64 11.70 -10.94 -12.49
N SER A 65 11.27 -9.72 -12.79
CA SER A 65 10.48 -9.37 -13.98
C SER A 65 11.30 -9.40 -15.28
N ASN A 66 10.75 -10.06 -16.30
CA ASN A 66 11.24 -9.91 -17.67
C ASN A 66 10.93 -8.51 -18.22
N ASN A 67 9.72 -8.00 -17.98
CA ASN A 67 9.27 -6.68 -18.42
C ASN A 67 8.73 -5.85 -17.25
N ILE A 68 9.59 -4.98 -16.71
CA ILE A 68 9.34 -4.22 -15.47
C ILE A 68 8.08 -3.38 -15.59
N PHE A 69 7.85 -2.78 -16.77
CA PHE A 69 6.67 -1.98 -17.02
C PHE A 69 5.38 -2.80 -16.91
N LYS A 70 5.36 -3.99 -17.52
CA LYS A 70 4.17 -4.85 -17.50
C LYS A 70 3.90 -5.35 -16.07
N ASP A 71 4.91 -5.84 -15.38
CA ASP A 71 4.73 -6.51 -14.09
C ASP A 71 4.44 -5.50 -12.96
N LEU A 72 5.10 -4.34 -12.94
CA LEU A 72 4.78 -3.30 -11.95
C LEU A 72 3.45 -2.60 -12.21
N SER A 73 3.07 -2.36 -13.48
CA SER A 73 1.74 -1.79 -13.78
C SER A 73 0.62 -2.77 -13.41
N LYS A 74 0.84 -4.07 -13.62
CA LYS A 74 -0.06 -5.12 -13.15
C LYS A 74 -0.16 -5.15 -11.63
N ALA A 75 0.97 -5.11 -10.94
CA ALA A 75 1.02 -5.10 -9.48
C ALA A 75 0.28 -3.89 -8.91
N PHE A 76 0.57 -2.69 -9.42
CA PHE A 76 -0.13 -1.44 -9.09
C PHE A 76 -1.64 -1.61 -9.20
N PHE A 77 -2.10 -2.08 -10.36
CA PHE A 77 -3.52 -2.19 -10.64
C PHE A 77 -4.21 -3.14 -9.66
N ILE A 78 -3.65 -4.33 -9.44
CA ILE A 78 -4.22 -5.32 -8.52
C ILE A 78 -4.25 -4.79 -7.09
N VAL A 79 -3.15 -4.19 -6.61
CA VAL A 79 -3.07 -3.66 -5.24
C VAL A 79 -4.10 -2.56 -5.02
N VAL A 80 -4.28 -1.65 -5.99
CA VAL A 80 -5.30 -0.60 -5.91
C VAL A 80 -6.72 -1.18 -5.90
N VAL A 81 -7.00 -2.19 -6.75
CA VAL A 81 -8.31 -2.89 -6.76
C VAL A 81 -8.60 -3.53 -5.41
N VAL A 82 -7.63 -4.27 -4.87
CA VAL A 82 -7.78 -4.95 -3.57
C VAL A 82 -7.99 -3.92 -2.47
N LYS A 83 -7.23 -2.82 -2.47
CA LYS A 83 -7.38 -1.72 -1.50
C LYS A 83 -8.74 -1.06 -1.56
N LEU A 84 -9.26 -0.78 -2.77
CA LEU A 84 -10.61 -0.24 -2.94
C LEU A 84 -11.69 -1.22 -2.46
N THR A 85 -11.46 -2.52 -2.61
CA THR A 85 -12.44 -3.57 -2.24
C THR A 85 -12.47 -3.80 -0.73
N ILE A 86 -11.29 -3.88 -0.10
CA ILE A 86 -11.14 -4.19 1.33
C ILE A 86 -11.35 -2.94 2.19
N SER A 87 -10.81 -1.78 1.79
CA SER A 87 -10.84 -0.53 2.56
C SER A 87 -11.26 0.67 1.69
N PRO A 88 -12.54 0.75 1.29
CA PRO A 88 -13.06 1.81 0.40
C PRO A 88 -12.98 3.23 0.98
N TYR A 89 -12.71 3.36 2.28
CA TYR A 89 -12.58 4.62 3.00
C TYR A 89 -11.13 5.17 3.03
N THR A 90 -10.20 4.53 2.32
CA THR A 90 -8.81 4.98 2.26
C THR A 90 -8.71 6.37 1.62
N PRO A 91 -7.91 7.31 2.16
CA PRO A 91 -7.73 8.62 1.57
C PRO A 91 -7.08 8.54 0.18
N ILE A 92 -7.46 9.48 -0.69
CA ILE A 92 -6.99 9.63 -2.08
C ILE A 92 -5.47 9.57 -2.17
N THR A 93 -4.82 10.27 -1.24
CA THR A 93 -3.38 10.39 -1.21
C THR A 93 -2.70 9.05 -1.12
N ALA A 94 -3.30 8.06 -0.43
CA ALA A 94 -2.68 6.74 -0.31
C ALA A 94 -2.62 6.01 -1.65
N TYR A 95 -3.59 6.22 -2.55
CA TYR A 95 -3.51 5.71 -3.92
C TYR A 95 -2.45 6.45 -4.74
N PHE A 96 -2.31 7.76 -4.51
CA PHE A 96 -1.24 8.55 -5.12
C PHE A 96 0.15 8.09 -4.68
N ALA A 97 0.33 7.74 -3.40
CA ALA A 97 1.59 7.20 -2.90
C ALA A 97 1.96 5.87 -3.57
N ILE A 98 1.01 4.93 -3.70
CA ILE A 98 1.24 3.66 -4.42
C ILE A 98 1.62 3.92 -5.88
N LEU A 99 0.93 4.86 -6.55
CA LEU A 99 1.24 5.25 -7.93
C LEU A 99 2.65 5.85 -8.01
N PHE A 100 2.99 6.78 -7.12
CA PHE A 100 4.29 7.43 -7.07
C PHE A 100 5.41 6.41 -6.86
N GLN A 101 5.26 5.48 -5.91
CA GLN A 101 6.21 4.40 -5.66
C GLN A 101 6.45 3.54 -6.91
N VAL A 102 5.38 3.18 -7.64
CA VAL A 102 5.49 2.38 -8.86
C VAL A 102 6.18 3.14 -9.99
N VAL A 103 5.77 4.39 -10.23
CA VAL A 103 6.35 5.24 -11.28
C VAL A 103 7.82 5.51 -10.97
N LEU A 104 8.16 5.81 -9.73
CA LEU A 104 9.52 6.07 -9.29
C LEU A 104 10.40 4.82 -9.42
N GLY A 105 9.89 3.65 -9.05
CA GLY A 105 10.58 2.37 -9.25
C GLY A 105 10.81 2.06 -10.72
N LEU A 106 9.79 2.26 -11.57
CA LEU A 106 9.91 2.11 -13.02
C LEU A 106 10.97 3.04 -13.61
N PHE A 107 10.98 4.30 -13.18
CA PHE A 107 11.92 5.30 -13.65
C PHE A 107 13.35 4.95 -13.25
N ILE A 108 13.58 4.72 -11.95
CA ILE A 108 14.92 4.46 -11.41
C ILE A 108 15.49 3.14 -11.94
N TYR A 109 14.75 2.04 -11.87
CA TYR A 109 15.30 0.74 -12.26
C TYR A 109 15.43 0.55 -13.76
N LYS A 110 14.70 1.31 -14.57
CA LYS A 110 14.88 1.30 -16.03
C LYS A 110 16.12 2.09 -16.46
N ILE A 111 16.45 3.17 -15.75
CA ILE A 111 17.59 4.03 -16.09
C ILE A 111 18.90 3.49 -15.48
N PHE A 112 18.88 3.16 -14.19
CA PHE A 112 20.09 2.85 -13.42
C PHE A 112 20.33 1.34 -13.23
N ASN A 113 19.47 0.49 -13.80
CA ASN A 113 19.38 -0.93 -13.48
C ASN A 113 19.15 -1.17 -11.98
N ILE A 114 19.13 -2.44 -11.56
CA ILE A 114 18.91 -2.82 -10.16
C ILE A 114 20.28 -3.07 -9.52
N ASN A 115 20.77 -2.07 -8.82
CA ASN A 115 21.99 -2.10 -8.01
C ASN A 115 21.74 -1.46 -6.64
N TYR A 116 22.67 -1.63 -5.70
CA TYR A 116 22.51 -1.09 -4.34
C TYR A 116 22.20 0.42 -4.30
N ILE A 117 22.87 1.21 -5.16
CA ILE A 117 22.71 2.67 -5.23
C ILE A 117 21.30 3.05 -5.71
N SER A 118 20.80 2.40 -6.75
CA SER A 118 19.45 2.58 -7.28
C SER A 118 18.39 2.22 -6.25
N ILE A 119 18.59 1.14 -5.48
CA ILE A 119 17.70 0.72 -4.39
C ILE A 119 17.71 1.77 -3.28
N LEU A 120 18.89 2.31 -2.94
CA LEU A 120 19.03 3.35 -1.93
C LEU A 120 18.30 4.64 -2.34
N PHE A 121 18.48 5.11 -3.58
CA PHE A 121 17.77 6.27 -4.11
C PHE A 121 16.25 6.05 -4.16
N PHE A 122 15.82 4.90 -4.68
CA PHE A 122 14.42 4.51 -4.72
C PHE A 122 13.79 4.57 -3.33
N CYS A 123 14.36 3.86 -2.35
CA CYS A 123 13.77 3.76 -1.02
C CYS A 123 13.77 5.09 -0.26
N SER A 124 14.83 5.89 -0.41
CA SER A 124 14.96 7.17 0.29
C SER A 124 13.95 8.19 -0.24
N ILE A 125 13.82 8.32 -1.57
CA ILE A 125 12.88 9.28 -2.17
C ILE A 125 11.43 8.85 -1.92
N ALA A 126 11.13 7.56 -2.05
CA ALA A 126 9.78 7.04 -1.78
C ALA A 126 9.38 7.21 -0.30
N MET A 127 10.31 7.08 0.65
CA MET A 127 10.00 7.37 2.06
C MET A 127 9.78 8.85 2.35
N LEU A 128 10.57 9.73 1.74
CA LEU A 128 10.36 11.16 1.87
C LEU A 128 9.00 11.59 1.31
N GLU A 129 8.55 10.99 0.20
CA GLU A 129 7.20 11.24 -0.32
C GLU A 129 6.12 10.85 0.69
N SER A 130 6.24 9.66 1.31
CA SER A 130 5.28 9.22 2.33
C SER A 130 5.21 10.18 3.53
N ALA A 131 6.34 10.75 3.94
CA ALA A 131 6.40 11.75 5.01
C ALA A 131 5.72 13.07 4.62
N LEU A 132 5.89 13.51 3.37
CA LEU A 132 5.38 14.79 2.85
C LEU A 132 3.93 14.72 2.36
N GLN A 133 3.40 13.52 2.16
CA GLN A 133 2.07 13.26 1.62
C GLN A 133 0.96 14.05 2.34
N LYS A 134 1.07 14.22 3.66
CA LYS A 134 0.08 14.97 4.44
C LYS A 134 0.16 16.49 4.20
N ILE A 135 1.34 17.04 3.97
CA ILE A 135 1.49 18.46 3.60
C ILE A 135 0.88 18.68 2.22
N LEU A 136 1.16 17.79 1.25
CA LEU A 136 0.57 17.85 -0.09
C LEU A 136 -0.96 17.81 -0.04
N LEU A 137 -1.54 16.98 0.84
CA LEU A 137 -2.99 16.94 1.07
C LEU A 137 -3.53 18.31 1.52
N LEU A 138 -2.89 18.91 2.53
CA LEU A 138 -3.31 20.18 3.13
C LEU A 138 -3.22 21.35 2.14
N VAL A 139 -2.18 21.37 1.31
CA VAL A 139 -1.99 22.42 0.31
C VAL A 139 -2.93 22.24 -0.88
N ILE A 140 -2.96 21.05 -1.50
CA ILE A 140 -3.67 20.82 -2.76
C ILE A 140 -5.18 20.68 -2.55
N PHE A 141 -5.63 19.86 -1.60
CA PHE A 141 -7.04 19.54 -1.42
C PHE A 141 -7.76 20.52 -0.50
N TYR A 142 -7.07 21.02 0.52
CA TYR A 142 -7.65 21.98 1.47
C TYR A 142 -7.32 23.44 1.14
N GLY A 143 -6.52 23.70 0.10
CA GLY A 143 -6.17 25.05 -0.33
C GLY A 143 -5.43 25.85 0.73
N LYS A 144 -4.79 25.20 1.72
CA LYS A 144 -4.08 25.90 2.79
C LYS A 144 -2.78 26.46 2.27
N ASN A 145 -2.43 27.66 2.73
CA ASN A 145 -1.09 28.20 2.53
C ASN A 145 -0.05 27.22 3.12
N LEU A 146 1.08 27.04 2.43
CA LEU A 146 2.20 26.17 2.83
C LEU A 146 2.60 26.35 4.30
N PHE A 147 2.66 27.58 4.81
CA PHE A 147 3.00 27.84 6.21
C PHE A 147 1.94 27.32 7.19
N ILE A 148 0.65 27.51 6.86
CA ILE A 148 -0.47 27.02 7.68
C ILE A 148 -0.52 25.49 7.63
N ALA A 149 -0.35 24.90 6.44
CA ALA A 149 -0.27 23.46 6.24
C ALA A 149 0.90 22.84 7.02
N THR A 150 2.04 23.53 7.07
CA THR A 150 3.22 23.11 7.83
C THR A 150 2.94 23.13 9.33
N ASN A 151 2.35 24.21 9.86
CA ASN A 151 1.97 24.28 11.27
C ASN A 151 0.95 23.21 11.66
N ASP A 152 -0.06 22.97 10.80
CA ASP A 152 -1.04 21.91 11.01
C ASP A 152 -0.41 20.51 10.97
N PHE A 153 0.59 20.32 10.12
CA PHE A 153 1.35 19.08 10.06
C PHE A 153 2.21 18.87 11.31
N ILE A 154 2.88 19.90 11.82
CA ILE A 154 3.63 19.85 13.08
C ILE A 154 2.69 19.51 14.25
N ASN A 155 1.53 20.15 14.32
CA ASN A 155 0.52 19.86 15.34
C ASN A 155 0.05 18.40 15.26
N PHE A 156 -0.12 17.87 14.05
CA PHE A 156 -0.44 16.46 13.86
C PHE A 156 0.67 15.52 14.36
N ILE A 157 1.93 15.81 14.07
CA ILE A 157 3.07 15.02 14.57
C ILE A 157 3.07 15.04 16.11
N LEU A 158 2.92 16.22 16.73
CA LEU A 158 2.87 16.36 18.19
C LEU A 158 1.76 15.51 18.83
N GLN A 159 0.58 15.49 18.22
CA GLN A 159 -0.55 14.66 18.68
C GLN A 159 -0.25 13.16 18.63
N GLN A 160 0.48 12.69 17.61
CA GLN A 160 0.88 11.27 17.53
C GLN A 160 1.81 10.85 18.67
N PHE A 161 2.57 11.79 19.22
CA PHE A 161 3.47 11.56 20.36
C PHE A 161 2.84 11.91 21.71
N TYR A 162 1.56 12.26 21.76
CA TYR A 162 0.87 12.75 22.96
C TYR A 162 1.57 13.96 23.62
N LEU A 163 2.31 14.76 22.84
CA LEU A 163 3.00 15.95 23.31
C LEU A 163 2.06 17.17 23.20
N GLN A 164 2.07 18.03 24.21
CA GLN A 164 1.32 19.30 24.17
C GLN A 164 1.90 20.27 23.13
N LYS A 165 1.14 21.31 22.77
CA LYS A 165 1.56 22.37 21.84
C LYS A 165 2.81 23.08 22.35
N ILE A 166 3.97 22.60 21.94
CA ILE A 166 5.22 23.35 22.06
C ILE A 166 5.24 24.35 20.89
N ASN A 167 5.68 25.59 21.13
CA ASN A 167 6.02 26.55 20.06
C ASN A 167 7.26 26.11 19.23
N ALA A 168 7.49 24.80 19.10
CA ALA A 168 8.55 24.20 18.31
C ALA A 168 8.00 24.02 16.89
N SER A 169 8.32 24.90 15.94
CA SER A 169 9.62 25.20 15.33
C SER A 169 10.09 24.08 14.40
N PHE A 170 10.55 24.51 13.22
CA PHE A 170 10.96 23.75 12.04
C PHE A 170 11.77 22.46 12.34
N TRP A 171 12.43 22.39 13.50
CA TRP A 171 13.11 21.23 14.05
C TRP A 171 12.26 19.95 14.16
N ILE A 172 10.99 20.02 14.58
CA ILE A 172 10.15 18.81 14.68
C ILE A 172 9.91 18.20 13.29
N LEU A 173 9.62 19.07 12.31
CA LEU A 173 9.48 18.67 10.93
C LEU A 173 10.78 18.05 10.39
N LEU A 174 11.91 18.70 10.66
CA LEU A 174 13.22 18.22 10.23
C LEU A 174 13.55 16.84 10.81
N ILE A 175 13.32 16.64 12.12
CA ILE A 175 13.53 15.36 12.79
C ILE A 175 12.61 14.29 12.19
N TYR A 176 11.33 14.62 11.95
CA TYR A 176 10.40 13.69 11.34
C TYR A 176 10.85 13.26 9.92
N LEU A 177 11.28 14.22 9.08
CA LEU A 177 11.80 13.92 7.75
C LEU A 177 13.10 13.10 7.80
N LEU A 178 13.99 13.38 8.75
CA LEU A 178 15.21 12.60 8.97
C LEU A 178 14.90 11.15 9.38
N ILE A 179 13.91 10.92 10.24
CA ILE A 179 13.47 9.57 10.60
C ILE A 179 13.01 8.81 9.36
N TYR A 180 12.26 9.45 8.45
CA TYR A 180 11.82 8.82 7.21
C TYR A 180 12.98 8.57 6.23
N PHE A 181 13.90 9.52 6.11
CA PHE A 181 15.09 9.36 5.27
C PHE A 181 15.97 8.20 5.75
N ILE A 182 16.27 8.14 7.06
CA ILE A 182 17.02 7.03 7.68
C ILE A 182 16.24 5.72 7.52
N GLY A 183 14.92 5.74 7.68
CA GLY A 183 14.05 4.59 7.41
C GLY A 183 14.22 4.06 5.99
N GLY A 184 14.25 4.94 4.99
CA GLY A 184 14.51 4.60 3.58
C GLY A 184 15.87 3.92 3.38
N ILE A 185 16.93 4.41 4.02
CA ILE A 185 18.27 3.80 3.98
C ILE A 185 18.25 2.39 4.61
N LEU A 186 17.61 2.24 5.77
CA LEU A 186 17.49 0.95 6.44
C LEU A 186 16.72 -0.07 5.58
N ILE A 187 15.64 0.36 4.93
CA ILE A 187 14.86 -0.50 4.03
C ILE A 187 15.67 -0.88 2.80
N ALA A 188 16.45 0.04 2.23
CA ALA A 188 17.35 -0.27 1.13
C ALA A 188 18.38 -1.33 1.51
N TYR A 189 18.98 -1.20 2.71
CA TYR A 189 19.90 -2.20 3.25
C TYR A 189 19.25 -3.57 3.42
N ILE A 190 18.04 -3.62 4.03
CA ILE A 190 17.27 -4.85 4.21
C ILE A 190 16.93 -5.48 2.85
N THR A 191 16.47 -4.67 1.89
CA THR A 191 16.11 -5.13 0.54
C THR A 191 17.30 -5.75 -0.17
N ASN A 192 18.45 -5.06 -0.15
CA ASN A 192 19.67 -5.55 -0.76
C ASN A 192 20.12 -6.86 -0.12
N ARG A 193 20.04 -6.96 1.20
CA ARG A 193 20.30 -8.21 1.91
C ARG A 193 19.36 -9.32 1.44
N ILE A 194 18.04 -9.11 1.39
CA ILE A 194 17.08 -10.13 0.94
C ILE A 194 17.41 -10.62 -0.48
N ILE A 195 17.79 -9.71 -1.38
CA ILE A 195 18.20 -10.05 -2.76
C ILE A 195 19.43 -10.95 -2.79
N HIS A 196 20.42 -10.69 -1.92
CA HIS A 196 21.70 -11.39 -1.91
C HIS A 196 21.77 -12.59 -0.95
N THR A 197 20.83 -12.73 -0.03
CA THR A 197 20.83 -13.87 0.88
C THR A 197 20.32 -15.09 0.13
N SER A 198 21.08 -16.18 0.14
CA SER A 198 20.66 -17.46 -0.42
C SER A 198 19.37 -17.89 0.26
N ILE A 199 18.30 -18.05 -0.53
CA ILE A 199 16.99 -18.44 -0.01
C ILE A 199 17.09 -19.92 0.40
N GLN A 200 17.30 -20.16 1.69
CA GLN A 200 17.33 -21.52 2.24
C GLN A 200 15.95 -22.16 2.09
N GLN A 201 15.91 -23.42 1.67
CA GLN A 201 14.66 -24.17 1.53
C GLN A 201 13.92 -24.18 2.88
N PRO A 202 12.67 -23.68 2.95
CA PRO A 202 11.90 -23.78 4.16
C PRO A 202 11.60 -25.25 4.44
N THR A 203 11.71 -25.67 5.70
CA THR A 203 11.22 -26.98 6.13
C THR A 203 9.75 -27.09 5.77
N LEU A 204 9.43 -28.06 4.90
CA LEU A 204 8.09 -28.35 4.40
C LEU A 204 7.15 -28.75 5.55
N LEU A 205 6.51 -27.78 6.19
CA LEU A 205 5.32 -28.04 7.00
C LEU A 205 4.14 -28.18 6.03
N TYR A 206 3.74 -29.42 5.78
CA TYR A 206 2.56 -29.76 5.00
C TYR A 206 1.32 -29.13 5.66
N PHE A 207 0.63 -28.26 4.92
CA PHE A 207 -0.67 -27.72 5.32
C PHE A 207 -1.78 -28.41 4.54
N HIS A 208 -2.70 -29.06 5.25
CA HIS A 208 -4.05 -29.32 4.75
C HIS A 208 -4.95 -28.17 5.22
N GLU A 209 -5.76 -27.63 4.34
CA GLU A 209 -6.74 -26.61 4.69
C GLU A 209 -8.05 -26.85 3.95
N ASP A 210 -9.06 -27.31 4.68
CA ASP A 210 -10.47 -27.18 4.31
C ASP A 210 -10.92 -25.78 4.74
N VAL A 211 -11.05 -24.87 3.77
CA VAL A 211 -11.67 -23.56 3.99
C VAL A 211 -13.00 -23.53 3.26
N LEU A 212 -14.09 -23.73 4.01
CA LEU A 212 -15.45 -23.46 3.55
C LEU A 212 -15.63 -21.93 3.44
N VAL A 213 -15.64 -21.42 2.21
CA VAL A 213 -15.92 -20.01 1.93
C VAL A 213 -17.43 -19.79 1.90
N GLU A 214 -17.98 -19.22 2.97
CA GLU A 214 -19.36 -18.74 2.98
C GLU A 214 -19.49 -17.45 2.15
N ASN A 215 -20.13 -17.56 1.00
CA ASN A 215 -20.50 -16.44 0.14
C ASN A 215 -21.74 -15.71 0.69
N LYS A 216 -21.56 -14.66 1.49
CA LYS A 216 -22.65 -13.73 1.82
C LYS A 216 -22.90 -12.75 0.67
N LYS A 217 -23.97 -13.00 -0.11
CA LYS A 217 -24.50 -12.05 -1.10
C LYS A 217 -25.02 -10.79 -0.38
N ARG A 218 -24.35 -9.65 -0.59
CA ARG A 218 -24.79 -8.35 -0.07
C ARG A 218 -25.69 -7.64 -1.09
N ASN A 219 -26.97 -7.52 -0.76
CA ASN A 219 -27.98 -6.87 -1.59
C ASN A 219 -27.70 -5.36 -1.73
N PHE A 220 -27.35 -4.95 -2.96
CA PHE A 220 -27.20 -3.55 -3.38
C PHE A 220 -28.59 -2.97 -3.74
N LYS A 221 -29.34 -2.51 -2.75
CA LYS A 221 -30.50 -1.63 -3.02
C LYS A 221 -30.48 -0.45 -2.05
N LYS A 222 -30.22 0.74 -2.62
CA LYS A 222 -30.91 2.04 -2.42
C LYS A 222 -30.04 3.20 -2.95
N PRO A 223 -29.85 3.34 -4.28
CA PRO A 223 -29.15 4.51 -4.84
C PRO A 223 -29.94 5.82 -4.68
N LEU A 224 -31.28 5.75 -4.53
CA LEU A 224 -32.15 6.94 -4.44
C LEU A 224 -31.95 7.75 -3.15
N PHE A 225 -31.71 7.10 -2.02
CA PHE A 225 -31.50 7.78 -0.73
C PHE A 225 -30.23 8.63 -0.74
N TYR A 226 -29.18 8.15 -1.40
CA TYR A 226 -27.90 8.85 -1.48
C TYR A 226 -27.91 10.02 -2.47
N ILE A 227 -28.66 9.90 -3.57
CA ILE A 227 -28.90 11.02 -4.49
C ILE A 227 -29.70 12.12 -3.79
N SER A 228 -30.73 11.76 -3.01
CA SER A 228 -31.50 12.71 -2.20
C SER A 228 -30.64 13.45 -1.16
N LEU A 229 -29.72 12.76 -0.50
CA LEU A 229 -28.83 13.36 0.50
C LEU A 229 -27.81 14.31 -0.16
N ALA A 230 -27.27 13.95 -1.32
CA ALA A 230 -26.34 14.79 -2.07
C ALA A 230 -27.00 16.08 -2.59
N VAL A 231 -28.25 15.98 -3.08
CA VAL A 231 -29.04 17.16 -3.50
C VAL A 231 -29.35 18.07 -2.33
N LEU A 232 -29.73 17.52 -1.17
CA LEU A 232 -29.99 18.29 0.06
C LEU A 232 -28.75 19.09 0.49
N LEU A 233 -27.57 18.47 0.47
CA LEU A 233 -26.31 19.12 0.83
C LEU A 233 -25.88 20.18 -0.18
N ALA A 234 -26.10 19.95 -1.48
CA ALA A 234 -25.86 20.96 -2.52
C ALA A 234 -26.80 22.17 -2.38
N LEU A 235 -28.05 21.94 -1.95
CA LEU A 235 -29.03 22.99 -1.68
C LEU A 235 -28.65 23.79 -0.42
N CYS A 236 -28.17 23.13 0.64
CA CYS A 236 -27.55 23.80 1.79
C CYS A 236 -26.32 24.62 1.38
N PHE A 237 -25.46 24.10 0.50
CA PHE A 237 -24.28 24.81 -0.01
C PHE A 237 -24.68 26.11 -0.76
N TYR A 238 -25.72 26.05 -1.60
CA TYR A 238 -26.24 27.22 -2.31
C TYR A 238 -26.83 28.28 -1.36
N LEU A 239 -27.58 27.85 -0.35
CA LEU A 239 -28.22 28.76 0.61
C LEU A 239 -27.20 29.43 1.55
N LEU A 240 -26.17 28.70 1.99
CA LEU A 240 -25.14 29.21 2.90
C LEU A 240 -24.14 30.17 2.23
N ASN A 241 -23.94 30.06 0.91
CA ASN A 241 -23.03 30.95 0.19
C ASN A 241 -23.57 32.40 0.05
N LYS A 242 -24.88 32.60 0.25
CA LYS A 242 -25.55 33.89 0.07
C LYS A 242 -25.48 34.82 1.30
N GLN A 243 -25.06 34.33 2.47
CA GLN A 243 -25.13 35.10 3.72
C GLN A 243 -23.77 35.18 4.41
N SER A 244 -23.05 36.27 4.13
CA SER A 244 -21.69 36.52 4.59
C SER A 244 -21.66 37.10 6.02
N THR A 245 -21.75 36.24 7.04
CA THR A 245 -21.25 36.56 8.39
C THR A 245 -20.21 35.55 8.85
N THR A 246 -19.32 35.95 9.75
CA THR A 246 -18.11 35.20 10.15
C THR A 246 -18.38 33.78 10.66
N GLY A 247 -19.54 33.52 11.29
CA GLY A 247 -19.96 32.16 11.69
C GLY A 247 -20.27 31.23 10.51
N PHE A 248 -20.76 31.76 9.39
CA PHE A 248 -21.06 30.98 8.18
C PHE A 248 -19.80 30.49 7.47
N LYS A 249 -18.62 31.11 7.68
CA LYS A 249 -17.35 30.62 7.08
C LYS A 249 -16.90 29.28 7.67
N ILE A 250 -17.10 29.07 8.97
CA ILE A 250 -16.74 27.81 9.65
C ILE A 250 -17.71 26.71 9.21
N LEU A 251 -19.01 27.04 9.20
CA LEU A 251 -20.06 26.13 8.71
C LEU A 251 -19.85 25.79 7.22
N TYR A 252 -19.46 26.77 6.40
CA TYR A 252 -19.13 26.60 4.99
C TYR A 252 -17.96 25.63 4.80
N SER A 253 -16.86 25.79 5.54
CA SER A 253 -15.70 24.89 5.49
C SER A 253 -16.09 23.45 5.89
N LEU A 254 -16.94 23.32 6.91
CA LEU A 254 -17.48 22.04 7.35
C LEU A 254 -18.35 21.38 6.27
N VAL A 255 -19.33 22.12 5.72
CA VAL A 255 -20.22 21.63 4.66
C VAL A 255 -19.44 21.28 3.40
N PHE A 256 -18.45 22.09 3.01
CA PHE A 256 -17.59 21.83 1.87
C PHE A 256 -16.73 20.58 2.06
N SER A 257 -16.11 20.41 3.24
CA SER A 257 -15.36 19.19 3.57
C SER A 257 -16.25 17.94 3.57
N LEU A 258 -17.47 18.04 4.11
CA LEU A 258 -18.48 16.98 4.07
C LEU A 258 -18.94 16.68 2.65
N MET A 259 -19.16 17.72 1.82
CA MET A 259 -19.53 17.57 0.41
C MET A 259 -18.44 16.86 -0.37
N ILE A 260 -17.16 17.21 -0.16
CA ILE A 260 -16.03 16.51 -0.79
C ILE A 260 -15.99 15.05 -0.35
N ILE A 261 -16.13 14.78 0.95
CA ILE A 261 -16.12 13.41 1.49
C ILE A 261 -17.28 12.58 0.93
N ILE A 262 -18.49 13.16 0.86
CA ILE A 262 -19.70 12.51 0.35
C ILE A 262 -19.62 12.30 -1.15
N PHE A 263 -19.17 13.30 -1.91
CA PHE A 263 -18.91 13.17 -3.35
C PHE A 263 -17.88 12.07 -3.61
N TRP A 264 -16.79 12.06 -2.85
CA TRP A 264 -15.75 11.05 -2.98
C TRP A 264 -16.30 9.64 -2.69
N TYR A 265 -17.00 9.48 -1.57
CA TYR A 265 -17.54 8.20 -1.14
C TYR A 265 -18.64 7.67 -2.06
N PHE A 266 -19.58 8.52 -2.49
CA PHE A 266 -20.79 8.09 -3.20
C PHE A 266 -20.70 8.17 -4.72
N ILE A 267 -19.86 9.04 -5.27
CA ILE A 267 -19.74 9.19 -6.71
C ILE A 267 -18.43 8.56 -7.14
N LEU A 268 -17.31 9.00 -6.56
CA LEU A 268 -16.00 8.68 -7.10
C LEU A 268 -15.58 7.23 -6.79
N THR A 269 -15.72 6.74 -5.56
CA THR A 269 -15.39 5.35 -5.19
C THR A 269 -16.23 4.32 -5.97
N PRO A 270 -17.58 4.38 -6.03
CA PRO A 270 -18.37 3.42 -6.78
C PRO A 270 -18.23 3.60 -8.30
N PHE A 271 -17.99 4.82 -8.81
CA PHE A 271 -17.73 5.03 -10.23
C PHE A 271 -16.39 4.45 -10.65
N VAL A 272 -15.31 4.78 -9.93
CA VAL A 272 -13.96 4.25 -10.21
C VAL A 272 -13.99 2.74 -10.06
N SER A 273 -14.51 2.19 -8.96
CA SER A 273 -14.59 0.73 -8.81
C SER A 273 -15.42 0.06 -9.91
N LYS A 274 -16.58 0.61 -10.31
CA LYS A 274 -17.36 0.07 -11.42
C LYS A 274 -16.64 0.18 -12.76
N GLN A 275 -15.98 1.29 -13.05
CA GLN A 275 -15.27 1.50 -14.30
C GLN A 275 -14.03 0.60 -14.37
N LEU A 276 -13.34 0.43 -13.24
CA LEU A 276 -12.20 -0.47 -13.05
C LEU A 276 -12.65 -1.93 -13.20
N LEU A 277 -13.77 -2.32 -12.58
CA LEU A 277 -14.38 -3.65 -12.72
C LEU A 277 -14.91 -3.91 -14.13
N LYS A 278 -15.45 -2.89 -14.80
CA LYS A 278 -15.93 -2.98 -16.18
C LYS A 278 -14.76 -3.06 -17.17
N TYR A 279 -13.67 -2.35 -16.91
CA TYR A 279 -12.42 -2.45 -17.65
C TYR A 279 -11.76 -3.83 -17.45
N LEU A 280 -11.77 -4.34 -16.20
CA LEU A 280 -11.38 -5.71 -15.84
C LEU A 280 -12.20 -6.77 -16.60
N ASN A 281 -13.53 -6.64 -16.58
CA ASN A 281 -14.43 -7.56 -17.27
C ASN A 281 -14.34 -7.47 -18.80
N LYS A 282 -13.95 -6.30 -19.35
CA LYS A 282 -13.73 -6.11 -20.79
C LYS A 282 -12.37 -6.61 -21.27
N LYS A 283 -11.37 -6.75 -20.38
CA LYS A 283 -10.00 -7.09 -20.80
C LYS A 283 -9.52 -8.51 -20.52
N GLU A 284 -9.95 -9.27 -19.50
CA GLU A 284 -9.44 -10.66 -19.38
C GLU A 284 -10.07 -11.49 -18.24
N TYR A 285 -10.57 -12.68 -18.57
CA TYR A 285 -10.79 -13.79 -17.62
C TYR A 285 -9.53 -14.05 -16.75
N HIS A 286 -8.34 -13.80 -17.31
CA HIS A 286 -7.03 -13.99 -16.67
C HIS A 286 -6.83 -13.15 -15.40
N TYR A 287 -7.08 -11.83 -15.42
CA TYR A 287 -6.90 -10.99 -14.22
C TYR A 287 -7.89 -11.32 -13.11
N LYS A 288 -9.11 -11.77 -13.44
CA LYS A 288 -10.09 -12.19 -12.44
C LYS A 288 -9.61 -13.43 -11.70
N VAL A 289 -9.07 -14.42 -12.42
CA VAL A 289 -8.47 -15.62 -11.82
C VAL A 289 -7.29 -15.24 -10.92
N GLU A 290 -6.42 -14.33 -11.37
CA GLU A 290 -5.28 -13.86 -10.57
C GLU A 290 -5.68 -13.08 -9.32
N ILE A 291 -6.64 -12.17 -9.42
CA ILE A 291 -7.16 -11.43 -8.25
C ILE A 291 -7.79 -12.41 -7.26
N THR A 292 -8.56 -13.40 -7.74
CA THR A 292 -9.18 -14.41 -6.88
C THR A 292 -8.12 -15.28 -6.22
N SER A 293 -7.08 -15.70 -6.95
CA SER A 293 -5.92 -16.42 -6.42
C SER A 293 -5.21 -15.63 -5.32
N ILE A 294 -4.98 -14.34 -5.55
CA ILE A 294 -4.37 -13.43 -4.58
C ILE A 294 -5.22 -13.33 -3.32
N MET A 295 -6.54 -13.12 -3.46
CA MET A 295 -7.47 -13.03 -2.33
C MET A 295 -7.51 -14.34 -1.54
N ASN A 296 -7.45 -15.48 -2.22
CA ASN A 296 -7.41 -16.80 -1.59
C ASN A 296 -6.07 -17.08 -0.88
N PHE A 297 -4.99 -16.40 -1.25
CA PHE A 297 -3.68 -16.52 -0.60
C PHE A 297 -3.53 -15.65 0.66
N ILE A 298 -4.42 -14.66 0.88
CA ILE A 298 -4.37 -13.77 2.06
C ILE A 298 -4.43 -14.55 3.40
N PRO A 299 -5.33 -15.53 3.60
CA PRO A 299 -5.33 -16.33 4.83
C PRO A 299 -4.00 -17.08 5.03
N THR A 300 -3.42 -17.62 3.97
CA THR A 300 -2.12 -18.29 4.01
C THR A 300 -1.01 -17.32 4.42
N LEU A 301 -1.02 -16.07 3.91
CA LEU A 301 -0.07 -15.03 4.32
C LEU A 301 -0.14 -14.73 5.82
N GLN A 302 -1.34 -14.68 6.41
CA GLN A 302 -1.49 -14.46 7.85
C GLN A 302 -0.81 -15.58 8.66
N LYS A 303 -0.92 -16.83 8.20
CA LYS A 303 -0.24 -17.97 8.83
C LYS A 303 1.27 -17.91 8.66
N ILE A 304 1.77 -17.61 7.46
CA ILE A 304 3.21 -17.45 7.18
C ILE A 304 3.81 -16.41 8.13
N VAL A 305 3.15 -15.25 8.27
CA VAL A 305 3.57 -14.19 9.19
C VAL A 305 3.61 -14.68 10.64
N LYS A 306 2.59 -15.41 11.10
CA LYS A 306 2.55 -15.95 12.47
C LYS A 306 3.69 -16.94 12.74
N ILE A 307 3.96 -17.84 11.81
CA ILE A 307 5.01 -18.86 11.93
C ILE A 307 6.40 -18.22 11.86
N ALA A 308 6.62 -17.31 10.91
CA ALA A 308 7.87 -16.57 10.81
C ALA A 308 8.18 -15.80 12.11
N TRP A 309 7.15 -15.25 12.75
CA TRP A 309 7.30 -14.56 14.03
C TRP A 309 7.69 -15.50 15.18
N GLN A 310 7.20 -16.75 15.16
CA GLN A 310 7.57 -17.79 16.12
C GLN A 310 8.99 -18.29 15.88
N GLN A 311 9.37 -18.59 14.63
CA GLN A 311 10.72 -19.05 14.29
C GLN A 311 11.80 -18.00 14.58
N SER A 312 11.48 -16.71 14.44
CA SER A 312 12.41 -15.63 14.75
C SER A 312 12.64 -15.41 16.25
N GLN A 313 11.91 -16.09 17.15
CA GLN A 313 12.07 -15.94 18.61
C GLN A 313 13.46 -16.30 19.13
N SER A 314 14.21 -17.14 18.41
CA SER A 314 15.60 -17.48 18.75
C SER A 314 16.54 -16.28 18.68
N TYR A 315 16.16 -15.21 17.98
CA TYR A 315 16.94 -13.98 17.85
C TYR A 315 16.38 -12.86 18.74
N LYS A 316 17.23 -11.89 19.12
CA LYS A 316 16.86 -10.74 19.97
C LYS A 316 17.00 -9.40 19.22
N GLY A 317 16.19 -8.41 19.60
CA GLY A 317 16.28 -7.02 19.13
C GLY A 317 16.09 -6.84 17.62
N LEU A 318 16.88 -5.97 16.98
CA LEU A 318 16.82 -5.68 15.54
C LEU A 318 17.13 -6.90 14.67
N HIS A 319 17.95 -7.83 15.16
CA HIS A 319 18.26 -9.07 14.46
C HIS A 319 17.03 -9.98 14.31
N ARG A 320 16.12 -9.96 15.30
CA ARG A 320 14.84 -10.67 15.23
C ARG A 320 13.97 -10.14 14.11
N ILE A 321 13.82 -8.83 14.02
CA ILE A 321 12.99 -8.18 12.99
C ILE A 321 13.56 -8.47 11.59
N ASN A 322 14.88 -8.37 11.43
CA ASN A 322 15.53 -8.64 10.16
C ASN A 322 15.36 -10.11 9.71
N ASN A 323 15.56 -11.06 10.63
CA ASN A 323 15.35 -12.47 10.34
C ASN A 323 13.87 -12.79 10.09
N PHE A 324 12.96 -12.19 10.85
CA PHE A 324 11.53 -12.31 10.60
C PHE A 324 11.15 -11.87 9.18
N ILE A 325 11.59 -10.67 8.75
CA ILE A 325 11.34 -10.17 7.40
C ILE A 325 11.94 -11.12 6.37
N THR A 326 13.18 -11.56 6.56
CA THR A 326 13.86 -12.49 5.65
C THR A 326 13.08 -13.82 5.51
N ILE A 327 12.57 -14.37 6.62
CA ILE A 327 11.78 -15.61 6.63
C ILE A 327 10.44 -15.41 5.90
N VAL A 328 9.74 -14.28 6.13
CA VAL A 328 8.47 -14.00 5.43
C VAL A 328 8.69 -13.96 3.92
N PHE A 329 9.70 -13.19 3.46
CA PHE A 329 9.97 -13.08 2.03
C PHE A 329 10.49 -14.40 1.43
N SER A 330 11.33 -15.15 2.14
CA SER A 330 11.81 -16.45 1.67
C SER A 330 10.67 -17.46 1.54
N TRP A 331 9.74 -17.51 2.51
CA TRP A 331 8.57 -18.37 2.45
C TRP A 331 7.63 -17.97 1.33
N VAL A 332 7.39 -16.67 1.11
CA VAL A 332 6.54 -16.20 0.01
C VAL A 332 7.14 -16.57 -1.37
N ILE A 333 8.47 -16.52 -1.51
CA ILE A 333 9.16 -16.91 -2.74
C ILE A 333 9.17 -18.44 -2.92
N LEU A 334 9.46 -19.21 -1.87
CA LEU A 334 9.67 -20.67 -1.95
C LEU A 334 8.43 -21.52 -1.62
N PHE A 335 7.27 -20.92 -1.32
CA PHE A 335 6.09 -21.69 -0.91
C PHE A 335 5.77 -22.80 -1.94
N PRO A 336 5.61 -24.07 -1.53
CA PRO A 336 5.54 -25.18 -2.47
C PRO A 336 4.30 -25.13 -3.39
N GLN A 337 4.46 -25.70 -4.56
CA GLN A 337 3.60 -25.59 -5.74
C GLN A 337 2.59 -26.76 -5.88
N GLN A 338 2.11 -27.33 -4.77
CA GLN A 338 1.37 -28.61 -4.82
C GLN A 338 -0.13 -28.51 -5.12
N SER A 339 -0.73 -27.33 -5.23
CA SER A 339 -2.16 -27.23 -5.60
C SER A 339 -2.44 -27.23 -7.11
N ILE A 340 -1.40 -27.19 -7.97
CA ILE A 340 -1.59 -27.07 -9.43
C ILE A 340 -1.29 -28.40 -10.16
N ILE A 341 -0.54 -29.33 -9.58
CA ILE A 341 -0.11 -30.56 -10.28
C ILE A 341 -1.14 -31.71 -10.14
N LYS A 342 -2.17 -31.58 -9.30
CA LYS A 342 -3.19 -32.64 -9.11
C LYS A 342 -4.43 -32.54 -10.01
N SER A 343 -4.51 -31.58 -10.93
CA SER A 343 -5.62 -31.49 -11.90
C SER A 343 -5.30 -32.05 -13.29
N GLU A 344 -4.09 -32.60 -13.49
CA GLU A 344 -3.70 -33.31 -14.70
C GLU A 344 -3.13 -34.68 -14.33
N CYS A 345 -4.00 -35.55 -13.83
CA CYS A 345 -3.90 -37.02 -13.92
C CYS A 345 -5.32 -37.59 -13.98
#